data_AF-A0A919B5L8-F1
#
_entry.id   AF-A0A919B5L8-F1
#
_cell.length_a   1.000
_cell.length_b   1.000
_cell.length_c   1.000
_cell.angle_alpha   90.00
_cell.angle_beta   90.00
_cell.angle_gamma   90.00
#
_symmetry.space_group_name_H-M   'P 1'
#
loop_
_entity.id
_entity.type
_entity.pdbx_description
1 polymer ?
#
loop_
_entity_poly.entity_id
_entity_poly.type
_entity_poly.pdbx_seq_one_letter_code
_entity_poly.pdbx_strand_id
1 'polypeptide(L)'
;MDSSWAPYPDSFYGSQLSVAPGWKVGGWPPWGLTDPIARFCTACGAKMAPLLTIASNEWDSSNHGWVPYEDQALGSLDDSCVTNPPKVQVSKGNRLQLYVCPESPDHPHTSLIQ
;
A
#
# COMPACT_ATOMS: atom_id res chain seq x y z
N MET A 1 11.97 5.51 -16.38
CA MET A 1 11.18 6.62 -15.83
C MET A 1 10.95 7.61 -16.95
N ASP A 2 9.69 7.91 -17.28
CA ASP A 2 9.38 8.90 -18.31
C ASP A 2 9.51 10.32 -17.73
N SER A 3 9.79 11.30 -18.58
CA SER A 3 9.99 12.69 -18.16
C SER A 3 8.68 13.42 -17.80
N SER A 4 7.54 12.73 -17.88
CA SER A 4 6.21 13.31 -17.63
C SER A 4 6.01 13.74 -16.17
N TRP A 5 6.75 13.12 -15.24
CA TRP A 5 6.72 13.44 -13.80
C TRP A 5 7.66 14.59 -13.41
N ALA A 6 8.53 15.06 -14.30
CA ALA A 6 9.47 16.15 -14.00
C ALA A 6 8.79 17.42 -13.41
N PRO A 7 7.60 17.86 -13.89
CA PRO A 7 6.87 18.97 -13.25
C PRO A 7 6.11 18.59 -11.97
N TYR A 8 5.97 17.30 -11.61
CA TYR A 8 5.15 16.82 -10.50
C TYR A 8 5.91 15.89 -9.53
N PRO A 9 7.04 16.34 -8.94
CA PRO A 9 7.87 15.49 -8.08
C PRO A 9 7.13 14.98 -6.84
N ASP A 10 6.24 15.78 -6.25
CA ASP A 10 5.48 15.38 -5.05
C ASP A 10 4.45 14.29 -5.36
N SER A 11 3.75 14.41 -6.50
CA SER A 11 2.80 13.39 -6.96
C SER A 11 3.52 12.08 -7.32
N PHE A 12 4.72 12.18 -7.90
CA PHE A 12 5.58 11.02 -8.13
C PHE A 12 6.01 10.37 -6.82
N TYR A 13 6.51 11.15 -5.85
CA TYR A 13 6.89 10.60 -4.54
C TYR A 13 5.70 9.97 -3.81
N GLY A 14 4.53 10.59 -3.87
CA GLY A 14 3.27 10.07 -3.34
C GLY A 14 2.94 8.70 -3.93
N SER A 15 2.63 8.69 -5.23
CA SER A 15 2.11 7.52 -5.93
C SER A 15 3.15 6.42 -6.13
N GLN A 16 4.39 6.77 -6.46
CA GLN A 16 5.41 5.79 -6.86
C GLN A 16 6.28 5.31 -5.71
N LEU A 17 6.49 6.11 -4.65
CA LEU A 17 7.52 5.80 -3.65
C LEU A 17 6.98 5.63 -2.22
N SER A 18 6.07 6.50 -1.78
CA SER A 18 5.60 6.51 -0.38
C SER A 18 4.38 5.62 -0.17
N VAL A 19 3.30 5.87 -0.93
CA VAL A 19 2.02 5.16 -0.85
C VAL A 19 1.76 4.31 -2.08
N ALA A 20 2.81 3.67 -2.59
CA ALA A 20 2.74 2.72 -3.70
C ALA A 20 1.58 1.71 -3.52
N PRO A 21 0.89 1.33 -4.64
CA PRO A 21 -0.23 0.41 -4.65
C PRO A 21 0.25 -1.02 -4.36
N GLY A 22 -0.71 -1.95 -4.27
CA GLY A 22 -0.40 -3.36 -4.15
C GLY A 22 0.09 -3.83 -2.79
N TRP A 23 0.69 -5.02 -2.82
CA TRP A 23 1.24 -5.68 -1.65
C TRP A 23 2.66 -5.16 -1.38
N LYS A 24 2.89 -4.67 -0.15
CA LYS A 24 4.20 -4.11 0.22
C LYS A 24 4.54 -4.32 1.67
N VAL A 25 5.83 -4.47 1.94
CA VAL A 25 6.40 -4.50 3.29
C VAL A 25 6.86 -3.09 3.68
N GLY A 26 6.45 -2.63 4.86
CA GLY A 26 6.77 -1.29 5.34
C GLY A 26 6.16 -0.16 4.51
N GLY A 27 6.95 0.90 4.31
CA GLY A 27 6.55 2.10 3.58
C GLY A 27 5.62 3.01 4.39
N TRP A 28 4.87 3.87 3.70
CA TRP A 28 3.88 4.73 4.33
C TRP A 28 2.47 4.16 4.15
N PRO A 29 1.64 4.17 5.21
CA PRO A 29 0.25 3.80 5.07
C PRO A 29 -0.46 4.89 4.26
N PRO A 30 -1.27 4.56 3.22
CA PRO A 30 -2.22 5.51 2.64
C PRO A 30 -3.34 5.83 3.61
N TRP A 31 -3.94 7.00 3.42
CA TRP A 31 -5.00 7.56 4.25
C TRP A 31 -6.20 7.82 3.33
N GLY A 32 -7.26 7.04 3.47
CA GLY A 32 -8.43 7.12 2.59
C GLY A 32 -9.73 6.88 3.33
N LEU A 33 -9.83 5.76 4.05
CA LEU A 33 -11.01 5.42 4.84
C LEU A 33 -10.99 5.96 6.27
N THR A 34 -9.80 6.18 6.83
CA THR A 34 -9.66 6.74 8.18
C THR A 34 -8.68 7.88 8.20
N ASP A 35 -8.84 8.75 9.19
CA ASP A 35 -7.90 9.82 9.47
C ASP A 35 -6.47 9.31 9.71
N PRO A 36 -5.45 10.14 9.43
CA PRO A 36 -4.05 9.79 9.56
C PRO A 36 -3.55 9.84 11.00
N ILE A 37 -4.12 8.96 11.81
CA ILE A 37 -3.83 8.87 13.24
C ILE A 37 -2.73 7.83 13.46
N ALA A 38 -1.65 8.26 14.12
CA ALA A 38 -0.59 7.35 14.54
C ALA A 38 -1.15 6.23 15.43
N ARG A 39 -0.68 5.00 15.20
CA ARG A 39 -1.04 3.84 16.01
C ARG A 39 0.02 3.64 17.08
N PHE A 40 -0.41 3.26 18.27
CA PHE A 40 0.46 3.06 19.42
C PHE A 40 0.25 1.66 19.98
N CYS A 41 1.35 1.02 20.37
CA CYS A 41 1.32 -0.30 20.97
C CYS A 41 0.62 -0.24 22.33
N THR A 42 -0.35 -1.11 22.56
CA THR A 42 -1.10 -1.17 23.83
C THR A 42 -0.27 -1.72 25.00
N ALA A 43 0.84 -2.41 24.73
CA ALA A 43 1.71 -2.97 25.77
C ALA A 43 2.74 -1.97 26.30
N CYS A 44 3.33 -1.15 25.43
CA CYS A 44 4.45 -0.27 25.80
C CYS A 44 4.28 1.20 25.39
N GLY A 45 3.22 1.55 24.66
CA GLY A 45 2.95 2.92 24.20
C GLY A 45 3.82 3.39 23.02
N ALA A 46 4.74 2.58 22.50
CA ALA A 46 5.57 2.95 21.36
C ALA A 46 4.73 3.15 20.09
N LYS A 47 5.11 4.13 19.26
CA LYS A 47 4.49 4.33 17.94
C LYS A 47 4.76 3.10 17.08
N MET A 48 3.69 2.50 16.56
CA MET A 48 3.78 1.31 15.73
C MET A 48 4.23 1.66 14.32
N ALA A 49 4.95 0.74 13.68
CA ALA A 49 5.38 0.84 12.30
C ALA A 49 4.51 -0.04 11.39
N PRO A 50 4.22 0.39 10.16
CA PRO A 50 3.58 -0.47 9.18
C PRO A 50 4.52 -1.65 8.86
N LEU A 51 3.98 -2.86 8.92
CA LEU A 51 4.68 -4.09 8.57
C LEU A 51 4.33 -4.52 7.15
N LEU A 52 3.03 -4.64 6.86
CA LEU A 52 2.53 -5.22 5.61
C LEU A 52 1.27 -4.51 5.18
N THR A 53 1.19 -4.14 3.90
CA THR A 53 -0.05 -3.77 3.23
C THR A 53 -0.43 -4.87 2.26
N ILE A 54 -1.70 -5.30 2.31
CA ILE A 54 -2.32 -6.26 1.41
C ILE A 54 -3.44 -5.51 0.69
N ALA A 55 -3.22 -5.13 -0.57
CA ALA A 55 -4.24 -4.46 -1.37
C ALA A 55 -5.08 -5.47 -2.16
N SER A 56 -6.32 -5.09 -2.47
CA SER A 56 -7.14 -5.88 -3.38
C SER A 56 -6.57 -5.91 -4.80
N ASN A 57 -5.89 -4.83 -5.24
CA ASN A 57 -5.25 -4.72 -6.54
C ASN A 57 -3.78 -4.33 -6.38
N GLU A 58 -2.91 -4.90 -7.21
CA GLU A 58 -1.46 -4.65 -7.25
C GLU A 58 -1.13 -3.28 -7.88
N TRP A 59 -1.91 -2.86 -8.87
CA TRP A 59 -1.85 -1.52 -9.47
C TRP A 59 -3.24 -1.03 -9.83
N ASP A 60 -3.33 0.21 -10.29
CA ASP A 60 -4.58 0.83 -10.74
C ASP A 60 -4.34 1.64 -12.03
N SER A 61 -5.43 2.14 -12.63
CA SER A 61 -5.39 2.91 -13.88
C SER A 61 -4.61 4.23 -13.79
N SER A 62 -4.29 4.71 -12.59
CA SER A 62 -3.51 5.94 -12.36
C SER A 62 -2.03 5.68 -12.06
N ASN A 63 -1.66 4.44 -11.73
CA ASN A 63 -0.34 4.11 -11.23
C ASN A 63 0.21 2.80 -11.82
N HIS A 64 0.82 2.91 -13.00
CA HIS A 64 1.31 1.76 -13.75
C HIS A 64 2.78 1.44 -13.46
N GLY A 65 3.46 2.27 -12.65
CA GLY A 65 4.89 2.13 -12.37
C GLY A 65 5.25 0.87 -11.58
N TRP A 66 4.27 0.25 -10.94
CA TRP A 66 4.40 -0.98 -10.14
C TRP A 66 3.83 -2.22 -10.82
N VAL A 67 3.45 -2.13 -12.10
CA VAL A 67 3.07 -3.31 -12.88
C VAL A 67 4.30 -4.23 -13.00
N PRO A 68 4.18 -5.54 -12.69
CA PRO A 68 5.25 -6.50 -12.88
C PRO A 68 5.82 -6.45 -14.31
N TYR A 69 7.11 -6.77 -14.48
CA TYR A 69 7.76 -6.65 -15.78
C TYR A 69 7.13 -7.58 -16.83
N GLU A 70 6.77 -8.78 -16.41
CA GLU A 70 6.05 -9.79 -17.19
C GLU A 70 4.65 -9.33 -17.65
N ASP A 71 4.04 -8.40 -16.92
CA ASP A 71 2.66 -7.95 -17.11
C ASP A 71 2.58 -6.54 -17.74
N GLN A 72 3.70 -5.96 -18.18
CA GLN A 72 3.74 -4.61 -18.75
C GLN A 72 2.79 -4.42 -19.94
N ALA A 73 2.60 -5.46 -20.76
CA ALA A 73 1.65 -5.42 -21.89
C ALA A 73 0.18 -5.32 -21.43
N LEU A 74 -0.10 -5.70 -20.18
CA LEU A 74 -1.41 -5.70 -19.55
C LEU A 74 -1.59 -4.51 -18.60
N GLY A 75 -0.54 -3.70 -18.36
CA GLY A 75 -0.57 -2.60 -17.38
C GLY A 75 -1.61 -1.52 -17.67
N SER A 76 -2.04 -1.38 -18.94
CA SER A 76 -3.10 -0.46 -19.35
C SER A 76 -4.52 -1.03 -19.18
N LEU A 77 -4.66 -2.30 -18.84
CA LEU A 77 -5.94 -2.95 -18.60
C LEU A 77 -6.39 -2.70 -17.15
N ASP A 78 -7.56 -2.09 -17.00
CA ASP A 78 -8.26 -1.97 -15.72
C ASP A 78 -9.20 -3.17 -15.53
N ASP A 79 -8.62 -4.37 -15.52
CA ASP A 79 -9.32 -5.64 -15.32
C ASP A 79 -8.81 -6.32 -14.05
N SER A 80 -9.74 -6.61 -13.13
CA SER A 80 -9.42 -7.26 -11.86
C SER A 80 -8.80 -8.65 -12.01
N CYS A 81 -8.99 -9.33 -13.15
CA CYS A 81 -8.31 -10.59 -13.43
C CYS A 81 -6.80 -10.41 -13.63
N VAL A 82 -6.36 -9.21 -14.01
CA VAL A 82 -4.97 -8.84 -14.24
C VAL A 82 -4.41 -8.11 -13.03
N THR A 83 -5.13 -7.13 -12.49
CA THR A 83 -4.66 -6.31 -11.37
C THR A 83 -4.73 -7.01 -10.02
N ASN A 84 -5.42 -8.14 -9.89
CA ASN A 84 -5.48 -8.95 -8.68
C ASN A 84 -5.13 -10.43 -8.94
N PRO A 85 -3.86 -10.75 -9.28
CA PRO A 85 -3.43 -12.12 -9.49
C PRO A 85 -3.70 -13.05 -8.28
N PRO A 86 -3.50 -12.62 -7.01
CA PRO A 86 -3.81 -13.44 -5.84
C PRO A 86 -5.30 -13.72 -5.64
N LYS A 87 -6.19 -12.96 -6.30
CA LYS A 87 -7.65 -13.00 -6.12
C LYS A 87 -8.08 -12.75 -4.67
N VAL A 88 -7.31 -11.91 -3.96
CA VAL A 88 -7.62 -11.49 -2.60
C VAL A 88 -8.43 -10.21 -2.67
N GLN A 89 -9.60 -10.20 -2.03
CA GLN A 89 -10.47 -9.03 -2.00
C GLN A 89 -10.64 -8.52 -0.58
N VAL A 90 -10.10 -7.34 -0.31
CA VAL A 90 -10.24 -6.65 0.98
C VAL A 90 -11.34 -5.63 0.84
N SER A 91 -12.46 -5.84 1.55
CA SER A 91 -13.58 -4.89 1.72
C SER A 91 -13.81 -3.93 0.55
N LYS A 92 -14.55 -4.33 -0.49
CA LYS A 92 -14.88 -3.47 -1.64
C LYS A 92 -13.67 -2.83 -2.38
N GLY A 93 -12.52 -3.50 -2.44
CA GLY A 93 -11.37 -3.01 -3.20
C GLY A 93 -10.36 -2.18 -2.39
N ASN A 94 -10.50 -2.19 -1.07
CA ASN A 94 -9.61 -1.52 -0.13
C ASN A 94 -8.31 -2.34 0.08
N ARG A 95 -7.53 -1.94 1.08
CA ARG A 95 -6.30 -2.61 1.48
C ARG A 95 -6.22 -2.81 3.01
N LEU A 96 -5.72 -3.96 3.42
CA LEU A 96 -5.46 -4.30 4.81
C LEU A 96 -4.04 -3.87 5.17
N GLN A 97 -3.88 -3.12 6.26
CA GLN A 97 -2.60 -2.75 6.82
C GLN A 97 -2.38 -3.48 8.14
N LEU A 98 -1.20 -4.05 8.31
CA LEU A 98 -0.72 -4.65 9.54
C LEU A 98 0.38 -3.77 10.13
N TYR A 99 0.30 -3.54 11.44
CA TYR A 99 1.24 -2.74 12.20
C TYR A 99 1.85 -3.56 13.31
N VAL A 100 3.14 -3.32 13.56
CA VAL A 100 3.92 -3.98 14.60
C VAL A 100 4.56 -2.97 15.54
N CYS A 101 4.81 -3.41 16.78
CA CYS A 101 5.61 -2.64 17.70
C CYS A 101 7.10 -2.76 17.31
N PRO A 102 7.84 -1.65 17.19
CA PRO A 102 9.27 -1.72 16.91
C PRO A 102 10.10 -2.21 18.11
N GLU A 103 9.57 -2.10 19.33
CA GLU A 103 10.31 -2.44 20.56
C GLU A 103 10.37 -3.95 20.85
N SER A 104 9.38 -4.72 20.40
CA SER A 104 9.36 -6.18 20.56
C SER A 104 8.39 -6.85 19.58
N PRO A 105 8.78 -7.96 18.94
CA PRO A 105 7.88 -8.77 18.12
C PRO A 105 6.82 -9.52 18.93
N ASP A 106 7.02 -9.67 20.25
CA ASP A 106 6.06 -10.33 21.15
C ASP A 106 4.92 -9.38 21.57
N HIS A 107 5.04 -8.09 21.26
CA HIS A 107 3.99 -7.12 21.54
C HIS A 107 2.81 -7.23 20.57
N PRO A 108 1.61 -6.78 20.96
CA PRO A 108 0.43 -6.88 20.12
C PRO A 108 0.60 -6.21 18.75
N HIS A 109 0.07 -6.88 17.72
CA HIS A 109 -0.10 -6.31 16.39
C HIS A 109 -1.45 -5.60 16.26
N THR A 110 -1.54 -4.65 15.35
CA THR A 110 -2.80 -3.95 15.04
C THR A 110 -3.05 -4.01 13.54
N SER A 111 -4.32 -4.15 13.15
CA SER A 111 -4.73 -4.13 11.75
C SER A 111 -5.77 -3.04 11.47
N LEU A 112 -5.78 -2.56 10.22
CA LEU A 112 -6.67 -1.50 9.75
C LEU A 112 -7.00 -1.70 8.28
N ILE A 113 -8.24 -1.44 7.88
CA ILE A 113 -8.60 -1.38 6.46
C ILE A 113 -8.52 0.09 6.00
N GLN A 114 -7.89 0.34 4.86
CA GLN A 114 -7.70 1.65 4.21
C GLN A 114 -8.10 1.65 2.75
#